data_AF-A0A0K8QAK6-F1
#
_entry.id   AF-A0A0K8QAK6-F1
#
_cell.length_a   1.000
_cell.length_b   1.000
_cell.length_c   1.000
_cell.angle_alpha   90.00
_cell.angle_beta   90.00
_cell.angle_gamma   90.00
#
_symmetry.space_group_name_H-M   'P 1'
#
loop_
_entity.id
_entity.type
_entity.pdbx_description
1 polymer ?
#
loop_
_entity_poly.entity_id
_entity_poly.type
_entity_poly.pdbx_seq_one_letter_code
_entity_poly.pdbx_strand_id
1 'polypeptide(L)'
;MREADGSRKSMGALKNMTSQLIGRFCQSARETTRAVYGPENLTRYNAELMVPDETVMEIAVMKGLATTFVMTTEHRQPIYERQREVLHALVTELNASGDRHLEPMFAADWRAAEDDGARLRVVIDQVASLTDGSALAMYERLVGSLPSLW
;
A
#
# COMPACT_ATOMS: atom_id res chain seq x y z
N MET A 1 -7.92 -19.38 -20.67
CA MET A 1 -6.82 -20.13 -20.03
C MET A 1 -7.46 -21.35 -19.39
N ARG A 2 -7.30 -22.55 -19.99
CA ARG A 2 -8.11 -23.71 -19.57
C ARG A 2 -7.60 -24.37 -18.29
N GLU A 3 -6.34 -24.19 -17.91
CA GLU A 3 -5.75 -24.80 -16.70
C GLU A 3 -4.68 -23.87 -16.10
N ALA A 4 -4.75 -23.66 -14.78
CA ALA A 4 -3.74 -22.99 -13.97
C ALA A 4 -3.09 -24.04 -13.04
N ASP A 5 -2.32 -24.93 -13.65
CA ASP A 5 -1.76 -26.14 -13.02
C ASP A 5 -0.39 -25.95 -12.34
N GLY A 6 0.12 -24.71 -12.30
CA GLY A 6 1.43 -24.38 -11.73
C GLY A 6 2.63 -24.78 -12.59
N SER A 7 2.42 -25.39 -13.77
CA SER A 7 3.49 -25.69 -14.71
C SER A 7 4.17 -24.40 -15.23
N ARG A 8 5.43 -24.51 -15.68
CA ARG A 8 6.13 -23.37 -16.31
C ARG A 8 5.34 -22.78 -17.48
N LYS A 9 4.63 -23.62 -18.24
CA LYS A 9 3.80 -23.20 -19.37
C LYS A 9 2.60 -22.39 -18.90
N SER A 10 1.86 -22.85 -17.87
CA SER A 10 0.71 -22.11 -17.34
C SER A 10 1.15 -20.80 -16.67
N MET A 11 2.28 -20.80 -15.96
CA MET A 11 2.87 -19.57 -15.41
C MET A 11 3.30 -18.59 -16.51
N GLY A 12 3.88 -19.08 -17.61
CA GLY A 12 4.20 -18.26 -18.78
C GLY A 12 2.95 -17.66 -19.46
N ALA A 13 1.88 -18.45 -19.58
CA ALA A 13 0.60 -17.97 -20.09
C ALA A 13 -0.01 -16.90 -19.18
N LEU A 14 0.04 -17.09 -17.86
CA LEU A 14 -0.42 -16.10 -16.88
C LEU A 14 0.35 -14.79 -17.01
N LYS A 15 1.68 -14.87 -17.10
CA LYS A 15 2.55 -13.69 -17.31
C LYS A 15 2.23 -12.97 -18.62
N ASN A 16 1.98 -13.69 -19.71
CA ASN A 16 1.61 -13.07 -20.98
C ASN A 16 0.26 -12.37 -20.90
N MET A 17 -0.72 -13.00 -20.23
CA MET A 17 -2.03 -12.40 -20.00
C MET A 17 -1.92 -11.12 -19.19
N THR A 18 -1.14 -11.10 -18.10
CA THR A 18 -0.96 -9.88 -17.29
C THR A 18 -0.26 -8.78 -18.08
N SER A 19 0.78 -9.09 -18.86
CA SER A 19 1.43 -8.12 -19.74
C SER A 19 0.47 -7.53 -20.78
N GLN A 20 -0.38 -8.35 -21.40
CA GLN A 20 -1.36 -7.89 -22.39
C GLN A 20 -2.42 -6.98 -21.77
N LEU A 21 -2.95 -7.33 -20.59
CA LEU A 21 -3.93 -6.51 -19.90
C LEU A 21 -3.36 -5.14 -19.51
N ILE A 22 -2.14 -5.10 -18.96
CA ILE A 22 -1.46 -3.83 -18.64
C ILE A 22 -1.30 -2.99 -19.91
N GLY A 23 -0.78 -3.58 -20.99
CA GLY A 23 -0.59 -2.87 -22.26
C GLY A 23 -1.90 -2.30 -22.80
N ARG A 24 -2.97 -3.10 -22.80
CA ARG A 24 -4.29 -2.68 -23.30
C ARG A 24 -4.90 -1.56 -22.46
N PHE A 25 -4.86 -1.64 -21.14
CA PHE A 25 -5.40 -0.59 -20.27
C PHE A 25 -4.62 0.72 -20.39
N CYS A 26 -3.29 0.65 -20.41
CA CYS A 26 -2.44 1.82 -20.63
C CYS A 26 -2.70 2.46 -21.99
N GLN A 27 -2.86 1.65 -23.04
CA GLN A 27 -3.13 2.14 -24.39
C GLN A 27 -4.52 2.79 -24.49
N SER A 28 -5.55 2.15 -23.93
CA SER A 28 -6.92 2.69 -23.86
C SER A 28 -6.96 4.06 -23.16
N ALA A 29 -6.31 4.18 -22.00
CA ALA A 29 -6.22 5.46 -21.29
C ALA A 29 -5.44 6.52 -22.08
N ARG A 30 -4.33 6.14 -22.71
CA ARG A 30 -3.53 7.05 -23.53
C ARG A 30 -4.30 7.56 -24.75
N GLU A 31 -4.96 6.67 -25.48
CA GLU A 31 -5.73 7.01 -26.68
C GLU A 31 -6.91 7.92 -26.33
N THR A 32 -7.64 7.60 -25.26
CA THR A 32 -8.75 8.44 -24.77
C THR A 32 -8.26 9.81 -24.32
N THR A 33 -7.17 9.87 -23.56
CA THR A 33 -6.55 11.14 -23.14
C THR A 33 -6.12 11.96 -24.36
N ARG A 34 -5.56 11.32 -25.39
CA ARG A 34 -5.14 12.00 -26.62
C ARG A 34 -6.30 12.48 -27.48
N ALA A 35 -7.41 11.75 -27.51
CA ALA A 35 -8.61 12.18 -28.21
C ALA A 35 -9.19 13.47 -27.58
N VAL A 36 -9.07 13.64 -26.26
CA VAL A 36 -9.57 14.82 -25.54
C VAL A 36 -8.62 16.02 -25.65
N TYR A 37 -7.31 15.80 -25.44
CA TYR A 37 -6.34 16.90 -25.30
C TYR A 37 -5.47 17.15 -26.56
N GLY A 38 -5.65 16.37 -27.63
CA GLY A 38 -4.89 16.54 -28.88
C GLY A 38 -3.42 16.08 -28.77
N PRO A 39 -2.51 16.49 -29.67
CA PRO A 39 -1.14 15.97 -29.75
C PRO A 39 -0.12 16.67 -28.84
N GLU A 40 -0.48 17.81 -28.24
CA GLU A 40 0.42 18.65 -27.42
C GLU A 40 0.95 17.93 -26.17
N ASN A 41 1.92 18.51 -25.48
CA ASN A 41 2.46 17.88 -24.26
C ASN A 41 1.38 17.71 -23.16
N LEU A 42 1.13 16.47 -22.73
CA LEU A 42 0.32 16.18 -21.55
C LEU A 42 1.21 16.37 -20.34
N THR A 43 0.96 17.44 -19.59
CA THR A 43 1.69 17.75 -18.36
C THR A 43 0.69 17.83 -17.21
N ARG A 44 1.22 17.80 -15.98
CA ARG A 44 0.42 17.82 -14.74
C ARG A 44 -0.66 18.91 -14.71
N TYR A 45 -0.41 20.05 -15.32
CA TYR A 45 -1.33 21.20 -15.30
C TYR A 45 -2.01 21.48 -16.65
N ASN A 46 -1.71 20.67 -17.68
CA ASN A 46 -2.25 20.85 -19.02
C ASN A 46 -3.08 19.65 -19.49
N ALA A 47 -3.24 18.62 -18.66
CA ALA A 47 -4.04 17.45 -18.96
C ALA A 47 -4.41 16.66 -17.70
N GLU A 48 -5.51 15.92 -17.80
CA GLU A 48 -5.89 14.87 -16.86
C GLU A 48 -5.85 13.51 -17.55
N LEU A 49 -5.61 12.44 -16.79
CA LEU A 49 -5.65 11.08 -17.32
C LEU A 49 -7.10 10.66 -17.54
N MET A 50 -7.49 10.51 -18.80
CA MET A 50 -8.82 10.06 -19.18
C MET A 50 -8.81 8.54 -19.36
N VAL A 51 -9.58 7.83 -18.54
CA VAL A 51 -9.79 6.38 -18.66
C VAL A 51 -11.25 6.15 -19.05
N PRO A 52 -11.55 5.48 -20.17
CA PRO A 52 -12.93 5.28 -20.60
C PRO A 52 -13.64 4.29 -19.66
N ASP A 53 -14.95 4.48 -19.48
CA ASP A 53 -15.76 3.71 -18.52
C ASP A 53 -15.63 2.21 -18.69
N GLU A 54 -15.55 1.70 -19.93
CA GLU A 54 -15.34 0.28 -20.21
C GLU A 54 -14.05 -0.25 -19.56
N THR A 55 -12.94 0.49 -19.71
CA THR A 55 -11.67 0.12 -19.07
C THR A 55 -11.74 0.22 -17.56
N VAL A 56 -12.44 1.21 -17.01
CA VAL A 56 -12.68 1.32 -15.56
C VAL A 56 -13.43 0.09 -15.05
N MET A 57 -14.47 -0.34 -15.76
CA MET A 57 -15.28 -1.51 -15.40
C MET A 57 -14.48 -2.80 -15.45
N GLU A 58 -13.67 -3.00 -16.49
CA GLU A 58 -12.78 -4.17 -16.58
C GLU A 58 -11.77 -4.21 -15.43
N ILE A 59 -11.14 -3.07 -15.11
CA ILE A 59 -10.24 -2.97 -13.95
C ILE A 59 -10.99 -3.25 -12.65
N ALA A 60 -12.23 -2.75 -12.50
CA ALA A 60 -13.06 -2.99 -11.33
C ALA A 60 -13.38 -4.49 -11.15
N VAL A 61 -13.71 -5.20 -12.23
CA VAL A 61 -13.90 -6.66 -12.21
C VAL A 61 -12.62 -7.37 -11.78
N MET A 62 -11.46 -6.99 -12.34
CA MET A 62 -10.17 -7.58 -11.96
C MET A 62 -9.82 -7.32 -10.48
N LYS A 63 -10.08 -6.11 -9.97
CA LYS A 63 -9.94 -5.79 -8.54
C LYS A 63 -10.91 -6.59 -7.68
N GLY A 64 -12.14 -6.80 -8.14
CA GLY A 64 -13.13 -7.64 -7.47
C GLY A 64 -12.66 -9.09 -7.35
N LEU A 65 -12.15 -9.68 -8.43
CA LEU A 65 -11.58 -11.03 -8.41
C LEU A 65 -10.39 -11.13 -7.44
N ALA A 66 -9.47 -10.16 -7.47
CA ALA A 66 -8.35 -10.12 -6.53
C ALA A 66 -8.85 -10.00 -5.08
N THR A 67 -9.86 -9.17 -4.84
CA THR A 67 -10.48 -9.03 -3.53
C THR A 67 -11.04 -10.37 -3.06
N THR A 68 -11.93 -10.99 -3.84
CA THR A 68 -12.65 -12.22 -3.50
C THR A 68 -11.75 -13.45 -3.32
N PHE A 69 -10.72 -13.60 -4.18
CA PHE A 69 -9.93 -14.83 -4.22
C PHE A 69 -8.54 -14.72 -3.59
N VAL A 70 -8.04 -13.50 -3.37
CA VAL A 70 -6.70 -13.27 -2.81
C VAL A 70 -6.76 -12.54 -1.47
N MET A 71 -7.63 -11.52 -1.34
CA MET A 71 -7.62 -10.64 -0.17
C MET A 71 -8.62 -11.08 0.92
N THR A 72 -9.78 -11.62 0.56
CA THR A 72 -10.83 -12.05 1.51
C THR A 72 -10.70 -13.50 1.97
N THR A 73 -9.62 -14.20 1.58
CA THR A 73 -9.38 -15.56 2.07
C THR A 73 -9.20 -15.53 3.59
N GLU A 74 -10.08 -16.23 4.32
CA GLU A 74 -10.21 -16.22 5.80
C GLU A 74 -8.87 -16.37 6.56
N HIS A 75 -7.87 -16.96 5.93
CA HIS A 75 -6.52 -17.14 6.49
C HIS A 75 -5.75 -15.83 6.74
N ARG A 76 -6.17 -14.70 6.14
CA ARG A 76 -5.46 -13.40 6.28
C ARG A 76 -6.05 -12.47 7.34
N GLN A 77 -7.29 -12.68 7.75
CA GLN A 77 -7.97 -11.80 8.70
C GLN A 77 -7.28 -11.75 10.08
N PRO A 78 -6.84 -12.89 10.66
CA PRO A 78 -6.07 -12.88 11.92
C PRO A 78 -4.73 -12.12 11.82
N ILE A 79 -4.10 -12.17 10.63
CA ILE A 79 -2.83 -11.46 10.39
C ILE A 79 -3.06 -9.95 10.36
N TYR A 80 -4.11 -9.47 9.69
CA TYR A 80 -4.42 -8.04 9.64
C TYR A 80 -4.79 -7.46 11.00
N GLU A 81 -5.57 -8.19 11.80
CA GLU A 81 -5.88 -7.80 13.18
C GLU A 81 -4.60 -7.66 14.00
N ARG A 82 -3.69 -8.63 13.88
CA ARG A 82 -2.44 -8.61 14.62
C ARG A 82 -1.45 -7.54 14.17
N GLN A 83 -1.39 -7.26 12.87
CA GLN A 83 -0.65 -6.12 12.33
C GLN A 83 -1.17 -4.80 12.89
N ARG A 84 -2.50 -4.63 12.99
CA ARG A 84 -3.10 -3.45 13.62
C ARG A 84 -2.72 -3.35 15.09
N GLU A 85 -2.77 -4.45 15.84
CA GLU A 85 -2.34 -4.48 17.24
C GLU A 85 -0.88 -4.05 17.41
N VAL A 86 0.02 -4.53 16.54
CA VAL A 86 1.44 -4.13 16.54
C VAL A 86 1.57 -2.61 16.32
N LEU A 87 0.92 -2.07 15.30
CA LEU A 87 0.99 -0.63 15.00
C LEU A 87 0.38 0.23 16.11
N HIS A 88 -0.77 -0.19 16.66
CA HIS A 88 -1.42 0.52 17.76
C HIS A 88 -0.55 0.55 19.02
N ALA A 89 0.06 -0.57 19.38
CA ALA A 89 0.94 -0.64 20.54
C ALA A 89 2.21 0.20 20.34
N LEU A 90 2.80 0.17 19.13
CA LEU A 90 3.96 1.01 18.80
C LEU A 90 3.64 2.50 18.93
N VAL A 91 2.52 2.96 18.35
CA VAL A 91 2.09 4.35 18.46
C VAL A 91 1.83 4.72 19.92
N THR A 92 1.20 3.83 20.68
CA THR A 92 0.91 4.07 22.11
C THR A 92 2.19 4.23 22.93
N GLU A 93 3.13 3.30 22.78
CA GLU A 93 4.39 3.31 23.52
C GLU A 93 5.25 4.53 23.13
N LEU A 94 5.39 4.81 21.83
CA LEU A 94 6.15 5.96 21.35
C LEU A 94 5.55 7.27 21.85
N ASN A 95 4.23 7.43 21.77
CA ASN A 95 3.56 8.63 22.27
C ASN A 95 3.72 8.80 23.78
N ALA A 96 3.71 7.71 24.56
CA ALA A 96 3.92 7.75 26.01
C ALA A 96 5.39 8.04 26.39
N SER A 97 6.34 7.59 25.57
CA SER A 97 7.78 7.71 25.85
C SER A 97 8.41 9.06 25.44
N GLY A 98 7.65 9.92 24.75
CA GLY A 98 8.12 11.20 24.23
C GLY A 98 9.15 11.04 23.11
N ASP A 99 10.22 11.83 23.14
CA ASP A 99 11.28 11.81 22.12
C ASP A 99 12.32 10.70 22.30
N ARG A 100 12.31 9.99 23.44
CA ARG A 100 13.34 9.02 23.85
C ARG A 100 13.62 7.93 22.81
N HIS A 101 12.56 7.42 22.19
CA HIS A 101 12.62 6.29 21.26
C HIS A 101 12.37 6.69 19.81
N LEU A 102 12.21 7.99 19.54
CA LEU A 102 12.11 8.52 18.20
C LEU A 102 13.49 8.56 17.54
N GLU A 103 13.53 8.38 16.22
CA GLU A 103 14.75 8.61 15.47
C GLU A 103 15.11 10.09 15.50
N PRO A 104 16.40 10.47 15.36
CA PRO A 104 16.86 11.82 15.64
C PRO A 104 16.08 12.95 14.94
N MET A 105 15.62 12.72 13.72
CA MET A 105 14.81 13.70 12.96
C MET A 105 13.43 13.87 13.61
N PHE A 106 12.69 12.79 13.83
CA PHE A 106 11.38 12.84 14.49
C PHE A 106 11.49 13.30 15.95
N ALA A 107 12.56 12.98 16.67
CA ALA A 107 12.81 13.50 18.00
C ALA A 107 12.99 15.03 18.02
N ALA A 108 13.59 15.60 16.97
CA ALA A 108 13.69 17.05 16.82
C ALA A 108 12.32 17.67 16.52
N ASP A 109 11.57 17.08 15.58
CA ASP A 109 10.23 17.54 15.21
C ASP A 109 9.26 17.45 16.39
N TRP A 110 9.34 16.39 17.20
CA TRP A 110 8.51 16.20 18.39
C TRP A 110 8.78 17.26 19.47
N ARG A 111 10.05 17.65 19.66
CA ARG A 111 10.44 18.73 20.59
C ARG A 111 10.01 20.10 20.09
N ALA A 112 9.95 20.29 18.77
CA ALA A 112 9.51 21.52 18.13
C ALA A 112 7.97 21.64 18.02
N ALA A 113 7.24 20.53 18.18
CA ALA A 113 5.79 20.49 18.06
C ALA A 113 5.09 21.39 19.09
N GLU A 114 4.13 22.18 18.60
CA GLU A 114 3.43 23.22 19.37
C GLU A 114 2.38 22.66 20.33
N ASP A 115 1.83 21.48 20.01
CA ASP A 115 0.79 20.81 20.80
C ASP A 115 0.89 19.28 20.73
N ASP A 116 0.05 18.61 21.52
CA ASP A 116 0.04 17.15 21.59
C ASP A 116 -0.47 16.48 20.30
N GLY A 117 -1.27 17.18 19.49
CA GLY A 117 -1.71 16.70 18.18
C GLY A 117 -0.56 16.65 17.18
N ALA A 118 0.26 17.70 17.15
CA ALA A 118 1.48 17.75 16.36
C ALA A 118 2.51 16.72 16.84
N ARG A 119 2.64 16.49 18.15
CA ARG A 119 3.47 15.40 18.70
C ARG A 119 3.01 14.02 18.27
N LEU A 120 1.71 13.75 18.35
CA LEU A 120 1.14 12.49 17.87
C LEU A 120 1.37 12.31 16.37
N ARG A 121 1.26 13.39 15.58
CA ARG A 121 1.53 13.34 14.15
C ARG A 121 2.97 12.91 13.86
N VAL A 122 3.95 13.45 14.57
CA VAL A 122 5.36 13.08 14.44
C VAL A 122 5.57 11.58 14.75
N VAL A 123 4.91 11.07 15.80
CA VAL A 123 4.93 9.63 16.12
C VAL A 123 4.34 8.80 14.98
N ILE A 124 3.20 9.21 14.42
CA ILE A 124 2.56 8.54 13.28
C ILE A 124 3.48 8.54 12.06
N ASP A 125 4.14 9.66 11.75
CA ASP A 125 5.03 9.77 10.61
C ASP A 125 6.26 8.88 10.77
N GLN A 126 6.81 8.76 11.99
CA GLN A 126 7.87 7.79 12.24
C GLN A 126 7.38 6.36 12.01
N VAL A 127 6.26 5.95 12.60
CA VAL A 127 5.74 4.58 12.43
C VAL A 127 5.43 4.29 10.96
N ALA A 128 4.93 5.27 10.20
CA ALA A 128 4.64 5.14 8.77
C ALA A 128 5.89 5.03 7.88
N SER A 129 7.06 5.49 8.35
CA SER A 129 8.33 5.35 7.64
C SER A 129 9.00 3.98 7.82
N LEU A 130 8.52 3.18 8.78
CA LEU A 130 9.08 1.87 9.06
C LEU A 130 8.69 0.87 7.96
N THR A 131 9.65 0.05 7.55
CA THR A 131 9.36 -1.21 6.87
C THR A 131 8.75 -2.20 7.86
N ASP A 132 8.03 -3.21 7.35
CA ASP A 132 7.46 -4.30 8.17
C ASP A 132 8.49 -4.90 9.13
N GLY A 133 9.69 -5.22 8.64
CA GLY A 133 10.76 -5.81 9.46
C GLY A 133 11.25 -4.86 10.56
N SER A 134 11.42 -3.57 10.25
CA SER A 134 11.83 -2.57 11.25
C SER A 134 10.73 -2.26 12.27
N ALA A 135 9.45 -2.33 11.87
CA ALA A 135 8.32 -2.16 12.78
C ALA A 135 8.26 -3.32 13.80
N LEU A 136 8.41 -4.56 13.33
CA LEU A 136 8.46 -5.72 14.21
C LEU A 136 9.65 -5.68 15.17
N ALA A 137 10.85 -5.36 14.67
CA ALA A 137 12.04 -5.24 15.52
C ALA A 137 11.92 -4.12 16.56
N MET A 138 11.27 -3.00 16.20
CA MET A 138 10.98 -1.92 17.13
C MET A 138 9.93 -2.33 18.17
N TYR A 139 8.90 -3.06 17.76
CA TYR A 139 7.86 -3.59 18.65
C TYR A 139 8.47 -4.54 19.69
N GLU A 140 9.33 -5.47 19.26
CA GLU A 140 10.01 -6.41 20.16
C GLU A 140 10.83 -5.71 21.23
N ARG A 141 11.52 -4.63 20.84
CA ARG A 141 12.38 -3.86 21.73
C ARG A 141 11.61 -3.02 22.74
N LEU A 142 10.48 -2.43 22.33
CA LEU A 142 9.78 -1.40 23.12
C LEU A 142 8.51 -1.91 23.80
N VAL A 143 7.78 -2.83 23.17
CA VAL A 143 6.50 -3.33 23.66
C VAL A 143 6.65 -4.73 24.27
N GLY A 144 7.42 -5.61 23.62
CA GLY A 144 7.68 -6.97 24.09
C GLY A 144 7.55 -8.02 22.98
N SER A 145 7.52 -9.30 23.35
CA SER A 145 7.54 -10.41 22.37
C SER A 145 6.45 -10.31 21.31
N LEU A 146 6.80 -10.68 20.08
CA LEU A 146 5.82 -10.85 19.03
C LEU A 146 4.75 -11.88 19.44
N PRO A 147 3.50 -11.64 19.02
CA PRO A 147 2.40 -12.58 19.21
C PRO A 147 2.62 -13.86 18.41
N SER A 148 2.00 -14.95 18.85
CA SER A 148 2.25 -16.33 18.42
C SER A 148 1.88 -16.69 16.96
N LEU A 149 1.54 -15.72 16.12
CA LEU A 149 1.08 -15.91 14.73
C LEU A 149 2.01 -15.28 13.68
N TRP A 150 3.21 -14.84 14.08
CA TRP A 150 4.29 -14.44 13.17
C TRP A 150 5.25 -15.60 12.90
#